data_AF-A0A316ABI1-F1
#
_entry.id   AF-A0A316ABI1-F1
#
_cell.length_a   1.000
_cell.length_b   1.000
_cell.length_c   1.000
_cell.angle_alpha   90.00
_cell.angle_beta   90.00
_cell.angle_gamma   90.00
#
_symmetry.space_group_name_H-M   'P 1'
#
loop_
_entity.id
_entity.type
_entity.pdbx_description
1 polymer ?
#
loop_
_entity_poly.entity_id
_entity_poly.type
_entity_poly.pdbx_seq_one_letter_code
_entity_poly.pdbx_strand_id
1 'polypeptide(L)'
;MTAAFLDAGMRLLLAELEPQPPTAAPSATPPVFFGALSAARVTAAATRIGPLRVTAAHLRDRWPRQDHYAEDLIRYALWAEHHNGDMVSSAPLFAARLPPGTTLEQIGERLGVMNLYPARIPVTSRVELLASALAASRPWLRELRRFNVAFYDAAWLALLLPTLRRLGLRLRDDVSTDQLARGVHSLSEGVLLRFMSFESNEAARATASGDFAFGFTALVRAWTEPLSGPFADAVPVDAVPEHGNPVAAIPPRTSLAEVLPHLMDPETGTRTTAAAQRRLVDDGITLQLLRGGLAVLAEEFGLAESATEPRFFASISTARVVAEARAAGHRATAAQMRDRWALHEHYIDDLVRWCVARSDLVPVELDPPRSETVQERIARVTREIREGWSHPDVTARFRMRLLLTTMATRSGIVDVLAEHFAVADAAALAHGEAVIEAAGWRFRTGVSRETYARTSLAIFQGELSRTVATGDDGARDGELAFTRTATALLRAAVE
;
A
#
# COMPACT_ATOMS: atom_id res chain seq x y z
N MET A 1 26.82 -18.46 12.48
CA MET A 1 27.23 -17.04 12.62
C MET A 1 26.60 -16.15 11.55
N THR A 2 26.73 -16.43 10.25
CA THR A 2 26.06 -15.65 9.19
C THR A 2 24.55 -15.47 9.46
N ALA A 3 23.81 -16.57 9.66
CA ALA A 3 22.38 -16.51 10.00
C ALA A 3 22.10 -15.65 11.24
N ALA A 4 22.92 -15.75 12.30
CA ALA A 4 22.75 -14.95 13.52
C ALA A 4 22.89 -13.43 13.26
N PHE A 5 23.75 -13.01 12.33
CA PHE A 5 23.85 -11.60 11.94
C PHE A 5 22.65 -11.16 11.10
N LEU A 6 22.18 -11.99 10.17
CA LEU A 6 21.00 -11.70 9.35
C LEU A 6 19.72 -11.65 10.20
N ASP A 7 19.54 -12.59 11.13
CA ASP A 7 18.45 -12.59 12.11
C ASP A 7 18.51 -11.38 13.03
N ALA A 8 19.71 -10.92 13.40
CA ALA A 8 19.89 -9.67 14.14
C ALA A 8 19.49 -8.44 13.31
N GLY A 9 19.88 -8.37 12.03
CA GLY A 9 19.44 -7.33 11.11
C GLY A 9 17.93 -7.29 10.92
N MET A 10 17.30 -8.47 10.74
CA MET A 10 15.85 -8.59 10.59
C MET A 10 15.14 -8.13 11.87
N ARG A 11 15.60 -8.52 13.06
CA ARG A 11 15.04 -8.05 14.33
C ARG A 11 15.19 -6.54 14.53
N LEU A 12 16.29 -5.93 14.11
CA LEU A 12 16.46 -4.47 14.14
C LEU A 12 15.44 -3.77 13.24
N LEU A 13 15.18 -4.30 12.05
CA LEU A 13 14.14 -3.76 11.16
C LEU A 13 12.74 -3.96 11.73
N LEU A 14 12.43 -5.15 12.25
CA LEU A 14 11.14 -5.46 12.85
C LEU A 14 10.86 -4.61 14.09
N ALA A 15 11.87 -4.34 14.92
CA ALA A 15 11.72 -3.48 16.09
C ALA A 15 11.27 -2.05 15.74
N GLU A 16 11.58 -1.54 14.55
CA GLU A 16 11.09 -0.25 14.06
C GLU A 16 9.62 -0.34 13.58
N LEU A 17 9.19 -1.52 13.13
CA LEU A 17 7.85 -1.81 12.60
C LEU A 17 6.86 -2.23 13.68
N GLU A 18 7.33 -2.79 14.80
CA GLU A 18 6.51 -3.37 15.86
C GLU A 18 5.93 -2.31 16.82
N PRO A 19 4.68 -2.50 17.28
CA PRO A 19 4.12 -1.66 18.33
C PRO A 19 4.96 -1.77 19.59
N GLN A 20 5.37 -0.64 20.15
CA GLN A 20 5.97 -0.65 21.48
C GLN A 20 4.89 -1.04 22.51
N PRO A 21 5.21 -1.91 23.48
CA PRO A 21 4.25 -2.25 24.51
C PRO A 21 3.82 -0.98 25.28
N PRO A 22 2.56 -0.86 25.71
CA PRO A 22 2.06 0.36 26.38
C PRO A 22 2.84 0.75 27.63
N THR A 23 3.56 -0.21 28.23
CA THR A 23 4.36 -0.06 29.44
C THR A 23 5.80 0.36 29.20
N ALA A 24 6.28 0.38 27.95
CA ALA A 24 7.61 0.88 27.65
C ALA A 24 7.65 2.39 27.88
N ALA A 25 8.61 2.86 28.70
CA ALA A 25 8.91 4.28 28.78
C ALA A 25 9.22 4.78 27.36
N PRO A 26 8.68 5.95 26.95
CA PRO A 26 8.94 6.49 25.62
C PRO A 26 10.45 6.55 25.42
N SER A 27 10.94 5.77 24.45
CA SER A 27 12.36 5.78 24.10
C SER A 27 12.76 7.22 23.78
N ALA A 28 13.71 7.77 24.54
CA ALA A 28 14.25 9.11 24.29
C ALA A 28 14.95 9.20 22.92
N THR A 29 15.25 8.06 22.28
CA THR A 29 15.85 8.01 20.94
C THR A 29 14.75 7.93 19.90
N PRO A 30 14.62 8.92 19.00
CA PRO A 30 13.64 8.88 17.92
C PRO A 30 13.91 7.71 16.96
N PRO A 31 12.88 7.25 16.22
CA PRO A 31 12.99 6.10 15.33
C PRO A 31 14.01 6.39 14.25
N VAL A 32 14.87 5.42 13.95
CA VAL A 32 16.04 5.69 13.08
C VAL A 32 15.61 5.89 11.62
N PHE A 33 14.42 5.41 11.25
CA PHE A 33 13.79 5.62 9.94
C PHE A 33 13.85 7.08 9.47
N PHE A 34 13.53 8.03 10.35
CA PHE A 34 13.52 9.46 10.01
C PHE A 34 14.89 10.14 10.13
N GLY A 35 15.94 9.41 10.52
CA GLY A 35 17.30 9.95 10.59
C GLY A 35 17.80 10.48 9.25
N ALA A 36 17.29 9.95 8.13
CA ALA A 36 17.57 10.45 6.79
C ALA A 36 17.05 11.88 6.56
N LEU A 37 15.97 12.28 7.25
CA LEU A 37 15.35 13.62 7.20
C LEU A 37 16.05 14.64 8.11
N SER A 38 17.38 14.59 8.20
CA SER A 38 18.12 15.54 9.02
C SER A 38 17.93 16.98 8.53
N ALA A 39 17.94 17.94 9.44
CA ALA A 39 17.73 19.35 9.11
C ALA A 39 18.67 19.85 8.00
N ALA A 40 19.93 19.40 8.03
CA ALA A 40 20.92 19.74 7.01
C ALA A 40 20.50 19.23 5.62
N ARG A 41 20.05 17.98 5.51
CA ARG A 41 19.63 17.40 4.23
C ARG A 41 18.35 18.01 3.71
N VAL A 42 17.33 18.13 4.56
CA VAL A 42 16.04 18.72 4.19
C VAL A 42 16.23 20.14 3.67
N THR A 43 17.03 20.95 4.36
CA THR A 43 17.22 22.36 3.99
C THR A 43 18.11 22.52 2.75
N ALA A 44 19.10 21.65 2.57
CA ALA A 44 19.89 21.59 1.34
C ALA A 44 19.02 21.17 0.14
N ALA A 45 18.21 20.12 0.28
CA ALA A 45 17.27 19.68 -0.74
C ALA A 45 16.23 20.77 -1.06
N ALA A 46 15.62 21.36 -0.03
CA ALA A 46 14.68 22.47 -0.17
C ALA A 46 15.31 23.64 -0.94
N THR A 47 16.53 24.05 -0.59
CA THR A 47 17.25 25.14 -1.28
C THR A 47 17.54 24.81 -2.75
N ARG A 48 17.82 23.55 -3.10
CA ARG A 48 18.05 23.15 -4.50
C ARG A 48 16.80 23.27 -5.37
N ILE A 49 15.62 22.93 -4.82
CA ILE A 49 14.40 22.78 -5.63
C ILE A 49 13.54 24.05 -5.72
N GLY A 50 13.82 25.08 -4.93
CA GLY A 50 12.98 26.26 -4.86
C GLY A 50 13.76 27.56 -4.78
N PRO A 51 13.09 28.70 -4.98
CA PRO A 51 13.76 30.00 -5.15
C PRO A 51 14.29 30.57 -3.82
N LEU A 52 13.82 30.08 -2.68
CA LEU A 52 14.18 30.61 -1.37
C LEU A 52 15.42 29.90 -0.84
N ARG A 53 16.32 30.65 -0.18
CA ARG A 53 17.41 30.06 0.58
C ARG A 53 16.87 29.53 1.90
N VAL A 54 16.81 28.20 2.04
CA VAL A 54 16.26 27.55 3.22
C VAL A 54 17.39 27.17 4.18
N THR A 55 17.20 27.39 5.48
CA THR A 55 18.21 27.10 6.51
C THR A 55 17.64 26.20 7.60
N ALA A 56 18.50 25.56 8.39
CA ALA A 56 18.09 24.78 9.56
C ALA A 56 17.31 25.61 10.59
N ALA A 57 17.54 26.93 10.66
CA ALA A 57 16.77 27.82 11.50
C ALA A 57 15.30 27.92 11.01
N HIS A 58 15.07 27.99 9.70
CA HIS A 58 13.70 28.00 9.16
C HIS A 58 12.94 26.70 9.46
N LEU A 59 13.62 25.55 9.38
CA LEU A 59 13.03 24.27 9.74
C LEU A 59 12.67 24.23 11.23
N ARG A 60 13.60 24.60 12.13
CA ARG A 60 13.36 24.62 13.58
C ARG A 60 12.29 25.62 14.01
N ASP A 61 12.18 26.75 13.31
CA ASP A 61 11.12 27.74 13.52
C ASP A 61 9.73 27.18 13.20
N ARG A 62 9.61 26.19 12.31
CA ARG A 62 8.33 25.55 11.99
C ARG A 62 8.10 24.32 12.85
N TRP A 63 9.09 23.45 12.91
CA TRP A 63 9.07 22.21 13.66
C TRP A 63 10.24 22.19 14.65
N PRO A 64 9.99 22.53 15.93
CA PRO A 64 11.03 22.49 16.96
C PRO A 64 11.68 21.12 17.11
N ARG A 65 10.95 20.06 16.73
CA ARG A 65 11.38 18.66 16.80
C ARG A 65 11.29 17.98 15.44
N GLN A 66 12.23 17.06 15.17
CA GLN A 66 12.33 16.36 13.89
C GLN A 66 11.19 15.35 13.68
N ASP A 67 10.70 14.73 14.75
CA ASP A 67 9.54 13.84 14.71
C ASP A 67 8.30 14.60 14.22
N HIS A 68 8.00 15.78 14.77
CA HIS A 68 6.88 16.62 14.32
C HIS A 68 6.96 16.93 12.81
N TYR A 69 8.16 17.27 12.31
CA TYR A 69 8.37 17.49 10.88
C TYR A 69 8.10 16.22 10.05
N ALA A 70 8.59 15.07 10.49
CA ALA A 70 8.40 13.82 9.77
C ALA A 70 6.92 13.39 9.71
N GLU A 71 6.17 13.58 10.80
CA GLU A 71 4.74 13.28 10.85
C GLU A 71 3.94 14.18 9.89
N ASP A 72 4.20 15.49 9.92
CA ASP A 72 3.60 16.47 9.01
C ASP A 72 4.00 16.20 7.55
N LEU A 73 5.26 15.81 7.29
CA LEU A 73 5.72 15.44 5.95
C LEU A 73 4.97 14.22 5.41
N ILE A 74 4.74 13.18 6.22
CA ILE A 74 3.98 12.01 5.78
C ILE A 74 2.52 12.39 5.53
N ARG A 75 1.90 13.19 6.41
CA ARG A 75 0.53 13.68 6.19
C ARG A 75 0.43 14.51 4.91
N TYR A 76 1.42 15.36 4.64
CA TYR A 76 1.52 16.12 3.40
C TYR A 76 1.69 15.20 2.18
N ALA A 77 2.55 14.19 2.25
CA ALA A 77 2.79 13.24 1.17
C ALA A 77 1.54 12.41 0.84
N LEU A 78 0.78 12.03 1.87
CA LEU A 78 -0.44 11.22 1.77
C LEU A 78 -1.70 12.06 1.68
N TRP A 79 -1.56 13.38 1.58
CA TRP A 79 -2.68 14.26 1.34
C TRP A 79 -3.30 13.91 -0.02
N ALA A 80 -4.59 13.63 -0.01
CA ALA A 80 -5.32 13.09 -1.16
C ALA A 80 -5.09 13.87 -2.46
N GLU A 81 -4.99 15.20 -2.40
CA GLU A 81 -4.72 16.04 -3.58
C GLU A 81 -3.35 15.75 -4.21
N HIS A 82 -2.34 15.39 -3.42
CA HIS A 82 -1.00 15.08 -3.91
C HIS A 82 -0.84 13.62 -4.35
N HIS A 83 -1.47 12.68 -3.65
CA HIS A 83 -1.23 11.26 -3.88
C HIS A 83 -2.16 10.65 -4.95
N ASN A 84 -3.41 11.09 -5.00
CA ASN A 84 -4.46 10.52 -5.86
C ASN A 84 -5.44 11.59 -6.39
N GLY A 85 -5.02 12.86 -6.39
CA GLY A 85 -5.87 14.00 -6.75
C GLY A 85 -6.50 13.85 -8.12
N ASP A 86 -5.77 13.31 -9.09
CA ASP A 86 -6.28 13.08 -10.45
C ASP A 86 -7.38 12.01 -10.48
N MET A 87 -7.19 10.88 -9.79
CA MET A 87 -8.21 9.82 -9.70
C MET A 87 -9.47 10.34 -9.01
N VAL A 88 -9.29 11.03 -7.89
CA VAL A 88 -10.40 11.56 -7.07
C VAL A 88 -11.16 12.64 -7.82
N SER A 89 -10.45 13.57 -8.48
CA SER A 89 -11.07 14.66 -9.25
C SER A 89 -11.72 14.17 -10.54
N SER A 90 -11.21 13.07 -11.13
CA SER A 90 -11.77 12.49 -12.35
C SER A 90 -12.89 11.50 -12.10
N ALA A 91 -12.98 10.90 -10.90
CA ALA A 91 -13.97 9.87 -10.56
C ALA A 91 -15.42 10.28 -10.89
N PRO A 92 -15.92 11.47 -10.49
CA PRO A 92 -17.29 11.90 -10.81
C PRO A 92 -17.55 12.09 -12.32
N LEU A 93 -16.50 12.37 -13.09
CA LEU A 93 -16.58 12.67 -14.53
C LEU A 93 -16.30 11.45 -15.41
N PHE A 94 -15.78 10.36 -14.82
CA PHE A 94 -15.31 9.20 -15.56
C PHE A 94 -16.42 8.61 -16.45
N ALA A 95 -17.57 8.30 -15.85
CA ALA A 95 -18.69 7.69 -16.56
C ALA A 95 -19.24 8.59 -17.69
N ALA A 96 -19.29 9.91 -17.48
CA ALA A 96 -19.76 10.86 -18.49
C ALA A 96 -18.83 10.93 -19.71
N ARG A 97 -17.52 10.75 -19.50
CA ARG A 97 -16.48 10.79 -20.54
C ARG A 97 -16.30 9.48 -21.31
N LEU A 98 -17.00 8.41 -20.94
CA LEU A 98 -16.96 7.16 -21.69
C LEU A 98 -17.60 7.35 -23.08
N PRO A 99 -16.99 6.87 -24.17
CA PRO A 99 -17.65 6.79 -25.47
C PRO A 99 -18.93 5.93 -25.42
N PRO A 100 -19.94 6.21 -26.25
CA PRO A 100 -21.03 5.27 -26.49
C PRO A 100 -20.51 3.90 -26.92
N GLY A 101 -21.11 2.82 -26.42
CA GLY A 101 -20.71 1.44 -26.74
C GLY A 101 -19.43 0.95 -26.06
N THR A 102 -18.87 1.70 -25.10
CA THR A 102 -17.70 1.23 -24.32
C THR A 102 -18.08 -0.04 -23.54
N THR A 103 -17.29 -1.11 -23.68
CA THR A 103 -17.52 -2.38 -22.98
C THR A 103 -16.95 -2.36 -21.56
N LEU A 104 -17.33 -3.35 -20.74
CA LEU A 104 -16.80 -3.50 -19.38
C LEU A 104 -15.28 -3.72 -19.37
N GLU A 105 -14.77 -4.46 -20.34
CA GLU A 105 -13.34 -4.76 -20.49
C GLU A 105 -12.56 -3.48 -20.81
N GLN A 106 -13.06 -2.68 -21.75
CA GLN A 106 -12.45 -1.39 -22.11
C GLN A 106 -12.47 -0.41 -20.93
N ILE A 107 -13.50 -0.46 -20.07
CA ILE A 107 -13.52 0.29 -18.80
C ILE A 107 -12.43 -0.22 -17.87
N GLY A 108 -12.33 -1.54 -17.67
CA GLY A 108 -11.29 -2.15 -16.84
C GLY A 108 -9.88 -1.77 -17.28
N GLU A 109 -9.61 -1.78 -18.59
CA GLU A 109 -8.32 -1.34 -19.16
C GLU A 109 -8.03 0.13 -18.85
N ARG A 110 -8.99 1.03 -19.08
CA ARG A 110 -8.84 2.46 -18.79
C ARG A 110 -8.60 2.72 -17.30
N LEU A 111 -9.35 2.03 -16.45
CA LEU A 111 -9.18 2.12 -15.00
C LEU A 111 -7.83 1.54 -14.56
N GLY A 112 -7.35 0.46 -15.18
CA GLY A 112 -6.01 -0.09 -14.92
C GLY A 112 -4.91 0.93 -15.22
N VAL A 113 -4.97 1.58 -16.38
CA VAL A 113 -4.02 2.64 -16.76
C VAL A 113 -4.09 3.83 -15.78
N MET A 114 -5.31 4.28 -15.45
CA MET A 114 -5.52 5.37 -14.50
C MET A 114 -5.03 5.02 -13.10
N ASN A 115 -5.26 3.79 -12.64
CA ASN A 115 -4.87 3.29 -11.33
C ASN A 115 -3.34 3.15 -11.17
N LEU A 116 -2.63 2.88 -12.27
CA LEU A 116 -1.17 2.82 -12.28
C LEU A 116 -0.51 4.18 -12.49
N TYR A 117 -1.30 5.23 -12.77
CA TYR A 117 -0.77 6.59 -12.91
C TYR A 117 -0.07 7.14 -11.65
N PRO A 118 -0.58 6.93 -10.42
CA PRO A 118 0.13 7.32 -9.19
C PRO A 118 1.53 6.72 -9.07
N ALA A 119 1.78 5.55 -9.67
CA ALA A 119 3.12 4.97 -9.71
C ALA A 119 4.12 5.80 -10.54
N ARG A 120 3.65 6.77 -11.35
CA ARG A 120 4.46 7.81 -12.00
C ARG A 120 4.87 8.93 -11.05
N ILE A 121 4.25 9.01 -9.86
CA ILE A 121 4.66 9.85 -8.73
C ILE A 121 5.23 8.92 -7.65
N PRO A 122 6.36 8.24 -7.93
CA PRO A 122 6.79 7.06 -7.19
C PRO A 122 7.07 7.31 -5.71
N VAL A 123 7.32 8.56 -5.30
CA VAL A 123 7.58 8.92 -3.91
C VAL A 123 6.32 8.79 -3.05
N THR A 124 5.14 9.25 -3.50
CA THR A 124 3.93 9.25 -2.67
C THR A 124 3.38 7.83 -2.48
N SER A 125 3.38 7.00 -3.54
CA SER A 125 3.03 5.57 -3.44
C SER A 125 3.98 4.80 -2.52
N ARG A 126 5.28 5.12 -2.51
CA ARG A 126 6.22 4.50 -1.57
C ARG A 126 6.03 5.00 -0.14
N VAL A 127 5.70 6.28 0.06
CA VAL A 127 5.30 6.79 1.37
C VAL A 127 4.02 6.10 1.87
N GLU A 128 3.07 5.78 0.98
CA GLU A 128 1.86 5.03 1.35
C GLU A 128 2.19 3.61 1.83
N LEU A 129 3.05 2.88 1.12
CA LEU A 129 3.51 1.57 1.55
C LEU A 129 4.26 1.63 2.89
N LEU A 130 5.15 2.62 3.03
CA LEU A 130 5.87 2.87 4.27
C LEU A 130 4.91 3.16 5.44
N ALA A 131 3.94 4.05 5.22
CA ALA A 131 2.95 4.40 6.22
C ALA A 131 2.12 3.18 6.61
N SER A 132 1.77 2.33 5.66
CA SER A 132 1.09 1.05 5.90
C SER A 132 1.96 0.10 6.71
N ALA A 133 3.26 0.01 6.42
CA ALA A 133 4.22 -0.79 7.18
C ALA A 133 4.37 -0.31 8.65
N LEU A 134 4.33 1.01 8.87
CA LEU A 134 4.51 1.63 10.18
C LEU A 134 3.21 1.83 10.97
N ALA A 135 2.03 1.71 10.35
CA ALA A 135 0.74 1.97 11.00
C ALA A 135 0.50 1.08 12.22
N ALA A 136 1.08 -0.12 12.27
CA ALA A 136 1.00 -0.99 13.43
C ALA A 136 1.70 -0.39 14.66
N SER A 137 2.84 0.28 14.47
CA SER A 137 3.62 0.89 15.55
C SER A 137 3.27 2.34 15.85
N ARG A 138 2.44 2.98 15.01
CA ARG A 138 2.10 4.40 15.08
C ARG A 138 0.59 4.59 15.01
N PRO A 139 -0.11 4.77 16.15
CA PRO A 139 -1.56 4.96 16.18
C PRO A 139 -2.07 6.09 15.26
N TRP A 140 -1.32 7.19 15.17
CA TRP A 140 -1.70 8.31 14.30
C TRP A 140 -1.60 7.96 12.80
N LEU A 141 -0.65 7.11 12.39
CA LEU A 141 -0.57 6.62 11.00
C LEU A 141 -1.72 5.68 10.71
N ARG A 142 -2.08 4.80 11.65
CA ARG A 142 -3.26 3.94 11.50
C ARG A 142 -4.52 4.75 11.27
N GLU A 143 -4.71 5.82 12.04
CA GLU A 143 -5.87 6.70 11.88
C GLU A 143 -5.83 7.44 10.53
N LEU A 144 -4.66 7.96 10.13
CA LEU A 144 -4.48 8.55 8.81
C LEU A 144 -4.79 7.55 7.68
N ARG A 145 -4.35 6.29 7.81
CA ARG A 145 -4.63 5.23 6.83
C ARG A 145 -6.11 4.88 6.77
N ARG A 146 -6.81 4.78 7.90
CA ARG A 146 -8.28 4.59 7.91
C ARG A 146 -9.00 5.70 7.18
N PHE A 147 -8.63 6.95 7.46
CA PHE A 147 -9.19 8.10 6.77
C PHE A 147 -8.94 8.02 5.25
N ASN A 148 -7.69 7.77 4.83
CA ASN A 148 -7.34 7.69 3.41
C ASN A 148 -8.05 6.52 2.71
N VAL A 149 -8.15 5.38 3.37
CA VAL A 149 -8.83 4.19 2.83
C VAL A 149 -10.32 4.46 2.64
N ALA A 150 -10.99 5.03 3.64
CA ALA A 150 -12.39 5.43 3.51
C ALA A 150 -12.59 6.49 2.40
N PHE A 151 -11.63 7.40 2.25
CA PHE A 151 -11.61 8.40 1.20
C PHE A 151 -11.50 7.78 -0.20
N TYR A 152 -10.63 6.80 -0.38
CA TYR A 152 -10.48 6.09 -1.65
C TYR A 152 -11.66 5.18 -1.97
N ASP A 153 -12.24 4.50 -0.97
CA ASP A 153 -13.47 3.73 -1.17
C ASP A 153 -14.61 4.64 -1.66
N ALA A 154 -14.75 5.83 -1.09
CA ALA A 154 -15.71 6.84 -1.55
C ALA A 154 -15.46 7.27 -3.00
N ALA A 155 -14.19 7.52 -3.38
CA ALA A 155 -13.84 7.86 -4.76
C ALA A 155 -14.15 6.71 -5.74
N TRP A 156 -13.88 5.46 -5.35
CA TRP A 156 -14.27 4.28 -6.11
C TRP A 156 -15.78 4.21 -6.28
N LEU A 157 -16.58 4.43 -5.24
CA LEU A 157 -18.05 4.45 -5.37
C LEU A 157 -18.54 5.53 -6.33
N ALA A 158 -18.00 6.75 -6.22
CA ALA A 158 -18.33 7.86 -7.10
C ALA A 158 -18.03 7.55 -8.57
N LEU A 159 -16.98 6.77 -8.82
CA LEU A 159 -16.64 6.30 -10.16
C LEU A 159 -17.53 5.14 -10.62
N LEU A 160 -17.72 4.14 -9.78
CA LEU A 160 -18.27 2.84 -10.16
C LEU A 160 -19.78 2.89 -10.35
N LEU A 161 -20.54 3.50 -9.44
CA LEU A 161 -22.01 3.46 -9.51
C LEU A 161 -22.57 4.12 -10.78
N PRO A 162 -22.11 5.31 -11.22
CA PRO A 162 -22.53 5.87 -12.51
C PRO A 162 -22.09 5.02 -13.70
N THR A 163 -20.90 4.41 -13.62
CA THR A 163 -20.36 3.55 -14.68
C THR A 163 -21.21 2.28 -14.85
N LEU A 164 -21.61 1.63 -13.75
CA LEU A 164 -22.50 0.47 -13.78
C LEU A 164 -23.86 0.81 -14.39
N ARG A 165 -24.48 1.93 -13.99
CA ARG A 165 -25.76 2.38 -14.56
C ARG A 165 -25.65 2.60 -16.07
N ARG A 166 -24.56 3.22 -16.54
CA ARG A 166 -24.30 3.44 -17.97
C ARG A 166 -24.16 2.13 -18.75
N LEU A 167 -23.68 1.06 -18.11
CA LEU A 167 -23.62 -0.29 -18.68
C LEU A 167 -24.95 -1.04 -18.58
N GLY A 168 -26.01 -0.44 -18.03
CA GLY A 168 -27.27 -1.13 -17.77
C GLY A 168 -27.14 -2.20 -16.69
N LEU A 169 -26.23 -2.01 -15.73
CA LEU A 169 -25.96 -2.93 -14.63
C LEU A 169 -26.39 -2.31 -13.29
N ARG A 170 -26.82 -3.17 -12.37
CA ARG A 170 -27.03 -2.85 -10.95
C ARG A 170 -26.29 -3.86 -10.08
N LEU A 171 -25.95 -3.47 -8.86
CA LEU A 171 -25.49 -4.43 -7.85
C LEU A 171 -26.61 -5.43 -7.56
N ARG A 172 -26.22 -6.68 -7.34
CA ARG A 172 -27.11 -7.72 -6.81
C ARG A 172 -27.53 -7.36 -5.39
N ASP A 173 -28.69 -7.84 -4.97
CA ASP A 173 -29.27 -7.52 -3.65
C ASP A 173 -28.41 -8.03 -2.47
N ASP A 174 -27.60 -9.07 -2.70
CA ASP A 174 -26.66 -9.64 -1.72
C ASP A 174 -25.29 -8.95 -1.70
N VAL A 175 -25.07 -7.92 -2.54
CA VAL A 175 -23.80 -7.20 -2.62
C VAL A 175 -23.98 -5.73 -2.27
N SER A 176 -23.33 -5.30 -1.18
CA SER A 176 -23.33 -3.90 -0.79
C SER A 176 -22.39 -3.06 -1.66
N THR A 177 -22.64 -1.76 -1.72
CA THR A 177 -21.72 -0.79 -2.35
C THR A 177 -20.32 -0.85 -1.75
N ASP A 178 -20.21 -0.94 -0.42
CA ASP A 178 -18.89 -1.01 0.24
C ASP A 178 -18.09 -2.26 -0.16
N GLN A 179 -18.74 -3.40 -0.39
CA GLN A 179 -18.07 -4.62 -0.83
C GLN A 179 -17.48 -4.43 -2.22
N LEU A 180 -18.23 -3.81 -3.15
CA LEU A 180 -17.72 -3.47 -4.47
C LEU A 180 -16.50 -2.54 -4.37
N ALA A 181 -16.63 -1.42 -3.64
CA ALA A 181 -15.55 -0.44 -3.52
C ALA A 181 -14.30 -1.03 -2.88
N ARG A 182 -14.46 -1.73 -1.76
CA ARG A 182 -13.34 -2.40 -1.07
C ARG A 182 -12.69 -3.45 -1.96
N GLY A 183 -13.46 -4.29 -2.65
CA GLY A 183 -12.91 -5.31 -3.54
C GLY A 183 -12.07 -4.74 -4.68
N VAL A 184 -12.58 -3.69 -5.35
CA VAL A 184 -11.85 -2.99 -6.42
C VAL A 184 -10.63 -2.24 -5.87
N HIS A 185 -10.75 -1.60 -4.72
CA HIS A 185 -9.64 -0.89 -4.07
C HIS A 185 -8.53 -1.86 -3.63
N SER A 186 -8.87 -3.00 -3.01
CA SER A 186 -7.88 -4.01 -2.64
C SER A 186 -7.22 -4.63 -3.86
N LEU A 187 -7.97 -4.87 -4.94
CA LEU A 187 -7.36 -5.27 -6.22
C LEU A 187 -6.35 -4.20 -6.71
N SER A 188 -6.73 -2.93 -6.65
CA SER A 188 -5.86 -1.80 -7.00
C SER A 188 -4.58 -1.76 -6.16
N GLU A 189 -4.68 -1.79 -4.83
CA GLU A 189 -3.51 -1.73 -3.93
C GLU A 189 -2.58 -2.93 -4.16
N GLY A 190 -3.14 -4.13 -4.34
CA GLY A 190 -2.36 -5.33 -4.62
C GLY A 190 -1.62 -5.28 -5.96
N VAL A 191 -2.31 -4.85 -7.02
CA VAL A 191 -1.69 -4.66 -8.34
C VAL A 191 -0.59 -3.60 -8.28
N LEU A 192 -0.84 -2.49 -7.57
CA LEU A 192 0.14 -1.42 -7.41
C LEU A 192 1.37 -1.89 -6.61
N LEU A 193 1.18 -2.65 -5.53
CA LEU A 193 2.27 -3.26 -4.76
C LEU A 193 3.15 -4.15 -5.64
N ARG A 194 2.52 -5.01 -6.45
CA ARG A 194 3.22 -5.86 -7.42
C ARG A 194 3.99 -5.02 -8.42
N PHE A 195 3.33 -4.06 -9.07
CA PHE A 195 3.96 -3.18 -10.05
C PHE A 195 5.18 -2.44 -9.49
N MET A 196 5.10 -1.90 -8.27
CA MET A 196 6.21 -1.20 -7.63
C MET A 196 7.37 -2.10 -7.19
N SER A 197 7.12 -3.41 -7.09
CA SER A 197 8.16 -4.38 -6.74
C SER A 197 8.99 -4.83 -7.95
N PHE A 198 8.49 -4.58 -9.17
CA PHE A 198 9.24 -4.75 -10.40
C PHE A 198 9.89 -3.42 -10.81
N GLU A 199 10.96 -3.49 -11.60
CA GLU A 199 11.44 -2.32 -12.30
C GLU A 199 10.28 -1.74 -13.12
N SER A 200 10.04 -0.43 -13.00
CA SER A 200 8.87 0.26 -13.58
C SER A 200 8.95 0.40 -15.11
N ASN A 201 9.14 -0.72 -15.80
CA ASN A 201 9.20 -0.84 -17.25
C ASN A 201 7.79 -1.01 -17.84
N GLU A 202 7.70 -0.86 -19.16
CA GLU A 202 6.43 -0.90 -19.89
C GLU A 202 5.76 -2.27 -19.84
N ALA A 203 6.53 -3.36 -19.84
CA ALA A 203 5.99 -4.72 -19.77
C ALA A 203 5.33 -4.99 -18.41
N ALA A 204 5.99 -4.64 -17.31
CA ALA A 204 5.42 -4.75 -15.96
C ALA A 204 4.15 -3.91 -15.81
N ARG A 205 4.12 -2.71 -16.43
CA ARG A 205 2.93 -1.85 -16.45
C ARG A 205 1.79 -2.49 -17.24
N ALA A 206 2.06 -3.05 -18.41
CA ALA A 206 1.07 -3.73 -19.23
C ALA A 206 0.49 -4.95 -18.50
N THR A 207 1.34 -5.78 -17.87
CA THR A 207 0.90 -6.91 -17.04
C THR A 207 0.03 -6.45 -15.88
N ALA A 208 0.47 -5.46 -15.11
CA ALA A 208 -0.29 -4.92 -13.98
C ALA A 208 -1.65 -4.35 -14.43
N SER A 209 -1.68 -3.62 -15.54
CA SER A 209 -2.93 -3.08 -16.10
C SER A 209 -3.87 -4.18 -16.56
N GLY A 210 -3.33 -5.25 -17.17
CA GLY A 210 -4.11 -6.42 -17.59
C GLY A 210 -4.67 -7.20 -16.40
N ASP A 211 -3.86 -7.42 -15.36
CA ASP A 211 -4.26 -8.11 -14.13
C ASP A 211 -5.37 -7.32 -13.40
N PHE A 212 -5.28 -5.98 -13.38
CA PHE A 212 -6.34 -5.10 -12.86
C PHE A 212 -7.62 -5.19 -13.72
N ALA A 213 -7.50 -5.05 -15.06
CA ALA A 213 -8.65 -5.05 -15.95
C ALA A 213 -9.43 -6.38 -15.88
N PHE A 214 -8.71 -7.50 -15.83
CA PHE A 214 -9.30 -8.83 -15.63
C PHE A 214 -10.02 -8.92 -14.29
N GLY A 215 -9.34 -8.60 -13.19
CA GLY A 215 -9.93 -8.65 -11.85
C GLY A 215 -11.14 -7.74 -11.71
N PHE A 216 -11.06 -6.51 -12.20
CA PHE A 216 -12.16 -5.56 -12.20
C PHE A 216 -13.38 -6.10 -12.94
N THR A 217 -13.19 -6.58 -14.17
CA THR A 217 -14.25 -7.15 -15.01
C THR A 217 -14.89 -8.35 -14.32
N ALA A 218 -14.09 -9.23 -13.74
CA ALA A 218 -14.55 -10.40 -13.01
C ALA A 218 -15.40 -10.02 -11.78
N LEU A 219 -14.93 -9.06 -10.97
CA LEU A 219 -15.67 -8.58 -9.80
C LEU A 219 -16.99 -7.94 -10.20
N VAL A 220 -17.00 -7.07 -11.20
CA VAL A 220 -18.24 -6.44 -11.69
C VAL A 220 -19.22 -7.49 -12.18
N ARG A 221 -18.80 -8.45 -13.03
CA ARG A 221 -19.68 -9.51 -13.52
C ARG A 221 -20.25 -10.39 -12.40
N ALA A 222 -19.45 -10.68 -11.36
CA ALA A 222 -19.89 -11.52 -10.26
C ALA A 222 -20.89 -10.82 -9.32
N TRP A 223 -20.78 -9.50 -9.19
CA TRP A 223 -21.52 -8.70 -8.21
C TRP A 223 -22.64 -7.86 -8.80
N THR A 224 -22.80 -7.86 -10.11
CA THR A 224 -23.85 -7.11 -10.80
C THR A 224 -24.77 -8.01 -11.60
N GLU A 225 -25.92 -7.47 -11.94
CA GLU A 225 -26.92 -8.08 -12.81
C GLU A 225 -27.52 -7.01 -13.73
N PRO A 226 -28.18 -7.40 -14.83
CA PRO A 226 -28.85 -6.45 -15.71
C PRO A 226 -29.89 -5.62 -14.97
N LEU A 227 -29.91 -4.32 -15.23
CA LEU A 227 -30.94 -3.42 -14.75
C LEU A 227 -32.27 -3.77 -15.45
N SER A 228 -33.10 -4.55 -14.78
CA SER A 228 -34.41 -4.97 -15.29
C SER A 228 -35.49 -3.96 -14.87
N GLY A 229 -36.34 -3.49 -15.80
CA GLY A 229 -37.52 -2.67 -15.51
C GLY A 229 -37.65 -1.37 -16.32
N PRO A 230 -38.74 -0.59 -16.12
CA PRO A 230 -39.06 0.62 -16.89
C PRO A 230 -38.06 1.79 -16.73
N PHE A 231 -37.05 1.62 -15.88
CA PHE A 231 -35.94 2.56 -15.72
C PHE A 231 -34.82 2.36 -16.75
N ALA A 232 -34.86 1.30 -17.56
CA ALA A 232 -33.91 1.08 -18.66
C ALA A 232 -33.99 2.20 -19.73
N ASP A 233 -35.14 2.84 -19.88
CA ASP A 233 -35.39 3.84 -20.94
C ASP A 233 -35.45 5.30 -20.42
N ALA A 234 -35.40 5.53 -19.10
CA ALA A 234 -35.94 6.77 -18.51
C ALA A 234 -35.02 7.57 -17.58
N VAL A 235 -33.71 7.28 -17.49
CA VAL A 235 -32.79 8.16 -16.76
C VAL A 235 -31.94 8.91 -17.77
N PRO A 236 -32.33 10.14 -18.16
CA PRO A 236 -31.41 11.06 -18.81
C PRO A 236 -30.13 11.10 -17.99
N VAL A 237 -28.98 10.92 -18.65
CA VAL A 237 -27.66 11.01 -17.99
C VAL A 237 -27.50 12.35 -17.26
N ASP A 238 -28.27 13.36 -17.65
CA ASP A 238 -28.29 14.72 -17.08
C ASP A 238 -29.19 14.86 -15.83
N ALA A 239 -30.03 13.86 -15.52
CA ALA A 239 -30.89 13.82 -14.34
C ALA A 239 -30.26 12.94 -13.26
N VAL A 240 -29.02 13.25 -12.84
CA VAL A 240 -28.46 12.68 -11.61
C VAL A 240 -29.27 13.29 -10.45
N PRO A 241 -30.06 12.50 -9.71
CA PRO A 241 -30.86 13.07 -8.62
C PRO A 241 -29.91 13.63 -7.55
N GLU A 242 -30.04 14.92 -7.25
CA GLU A 242 -29.33 15.62 -6.17
C GLU A 242 -29.58 15.01 -4.78
N HIS A 243 -30.45 13.99 -4.65
CA HIS A 243 -31.01 13.55 -3.36
C HIS A 243 -30.72 12.09 -3.00
N GLY A 244 -29.85 11.39 -3.73
CA GLY A 244 -29.28 10.13 -3.27
C GLY A 244 -28.03 10.41 -2.46
N ASN A 245 -28.20 10.65 -1.15
CA ASN A 245 -27.17 10.89 -0.12
C ASN A 245 -25.76 10.99 -0.73
N PRO A 246 -25.28 12.22 -1.10
CA PRO A 246 -23.94 12.35 -1.63
C PRO A 246 -23.06 11.61 -0.64
N VAL A 247 -22.28 10.64 -1.11
CA VAL A 247 -21.15 10.13 -0.32
C VAL A 247 -20.47 11.39 0.16
N ALA A 248 -20.70 11.78 1.44
CA ALA A 248 -20.72 13.19 1.83
C ALA A 248 -19.45 13.80 1.28
N ALA A 249 -19.58 14.60 0.20
CA ALA A 249 -18.49 14.83 -0.74
C ALA A 249 -17.29 15.17 0.11
N ILE A 250 -16.35 14.21 0.28
CA ILE A 250 -15.45 14.31 1.42
C ILE A 250 -14.72 15.61 1.15
N PRO A 251 -14.92 16.64 2.00
CA PRO A 251 -14.54 17.97 1.61
C PRO A 251 -13.06 17.84 1.26
N PRO A 252 -12.68 18.17 0.01
CA PRO A 252 -11.28 18.10 -0.36
C PRO A 252 -10.56 18.86 0.74
N ARG A 253 -9.54 18.23 1.33
CA ARG A 253 -8.76 18.95 2.35
C ARG A 253 -8.08 20.07 1.61
N THR A 254 -8.72 21.23 1.48
CA THR A 254 -8.31 22.25 0.51
C THR A 254 -7.17 23.11 1.03
N SER A 255 -6.79 22.93 2.30
CA SER A 255 -5.78 23.72 2.97
C SER A 255 -4.69 22.85 3.58
N LEU A 256 -3.44 23.31 3.44
CA LEU A 256 -2.28 22.77 4.14
C LEU A 256 -2.50 22.72 5.67
N ALA A 257 -3.32 23.61 6.23
CA ALA A 257 -3.57 23.66 7.67
C ALA A 257 -4.27 22.39 8.19
N GLU A 258 -5.03 21.70 7.34
CA GLU A 258 -5.73 20.47 7.71
C GLU A 258 -4.82 19.24 7.70
N VAL A 259 -3.64 19.35 7.08
CA VAL A 259 -2.67 18.25 6.95
C VAL A 259 -1.40 18.46 7.76
N LEU A 260 -1.15 19.66 8.29
CA LEU A 260 0.01 20.02 9.11
C LEU A 260 -0.39 20.32 10.56
N PRO A 261 -0.91 19.34 11.34
CA PRO A 261 -1.42 19.57 12.68
C PRO A 261 -0.38 20.18 13.63
N HIS A 262 0.91 19.81 13.50
CA HIS A 262 1.96 20.33 14.41
C HIS A 262 2.26 21.81 14.17
N LEU A 263 1.96 22.34 12.99
CA LEU A 263 2.04 23.79 12.74
C LEU A 263 0.80 24.55 13.22
N MET A 264 -0.32 23.85 13.38
CA MET A 264 -1.61 24.41 13.81
C MET A 264 -1.86 24.25 15.31
N ASP A 265 -1.03 23.47 16.01
CA ASP A 265 -1.14 23.24 17.43
C ASP A 265 -0.19 24.18 18.22
N PRO A 266 -0.71 25.01 19.13
CA PRO A 266 0.09 25.94 19.91
C PRO A 266 1.07 25.26 20.89
N GLU A 267 0.86 23.97 21.23
CA GLU A 267 1.75 23.23 22.13
C GLU A 267 2.99 22.69 21.39
N THR A 268 2.85 22.37 20.11
CA THR A 268 3.90 21.75 19.30
C THR A 268 4.57 22.72 18.32
N GLY A 269 3.90 23.83 17.97
CA GLY A 269 4.39 24.88 17.09
C GLY A 269 5.04 26.07 17.81
N THR A 270 5.70 26.95 17.06
CA THR A 270 6.35 28.17 17.59
C THR A 270 5.45 29.41 17.61
N ARG A 271 4.19 29.27 17.16
CA ARG A 271 3.23 30.37 17.04
C ARG A 271 2.01 30.06 17.91
N THR A 272 1.59 31.06 18.68
CA THR A 272 0.53 30.90 19.70
C THR A 272 -0.86 31.37 19.24
N THR A 273 -0.96 32.04 18.09
CA THR A 273 -2.25 32.53 17.56
C THR A 273 -2.62 31.82 16.26
N ALA A 274 -3.90 31.51 16.10
CA ALA A 274 -4.42 30.83 14.89
C ALA A 274 -4.07 31.57 13.59
N ALA A 275 -4.10 32.91 13.59
CA ALA A 275 -3.71 33.71 12.42
C ALA A 275 -2.22 33.59 12.10
N ALA A 276 -1.34 33.54 13.11
CA ALA A 276 0.09 33.34 12.88
C ALA A 276 0.42 31.91 12.45
N GLN A 277 -0.28 30.90 12.98
CA GLN A 277 -0.16 29.51 12.57
C GLN A 277 -0.56 29.32 11.11
N ARG A 278 -1.72 29.85 10.69
CA ARG A 278 -2.14 29.82 9.27
C ARG A 278 -1.13 30.49 8.36
N ARG A 279 -0.66 31.69 8.72
CA ARG A 279 0.41 32.36 7.95
C ARG A 279 1.69 31.52 7.86
N LEU A 280 2.05 30.79 8.92
CA LEU A 280 3.23 29.92 8.91
C LEU A 280 3.01 28.70 8.02
N VAL A 281 1.82 28.11 8.02
CA VAL A 281 1.45 27.00 7.14
C VAL A 281 1.47 27.40 5.67
N ASP A 282 0.89 28.56 5.34
CA ASP A 282 0.77 29.08 3.98
C ASP A 282 2.08 29.74 3.48
N ASP A 283 3.11 29.80 4.32
CA ASP A 283 4.40 30.40 3.99
C ASP A 283 5.17 29.57 2.93
N GLY A 284 5.75 30.26 1.94
CA GLY A 284 6.47 29.61 0.84
C GLY A 284 7.67 28.76 1.29
N ILE A 285 8.34 29.11 2.40
CA ILE A 285 9.43 28.30 2.95
C ILE A 285 8.89 27.00 3.55
N THR A 286 7.69 27.00 4.15
CA THR A 286 7.05 25.78 4.68
C THR A 286 6.82 24.79 3.55
N LEU A 287 6.21 25.23 2.45
CA LEU A 287 6.00 24.39 1.28
C LEU A 287 7.32 23.91 0.66
N GLN A 288 8.33 24.79 0.56
CA GLN A 288 9.64 24.42 0.02
C GLN A 288 10.38 23.41 0.92
N LEU A 289 10.21 23.48 2.25
CA LEU A 289 10.72 22.51 3.22
C LEU A 289 10.03 21.14 3.10
N LEU A 290 8.71 21.12 2.91
CA LEU A 290 7.96 19.87 2.69
C LEU A 290 8.38 19.20 1.39
N ARG A 291 8.45 19.96 0.29
CA ARG A 291 8.97 19.46 -1.00
C ARG A 291 10.43 19.00 -0.90
N GLY A 292 11.25 19.70 -0.11
CA GLY A 292 12.62 19.31 0.18
C GLY A 292 12.70 17.97 0.92
N GLY A 293 11.80 17.74 1.88
CA GLY A 293 11.63 16.44 2.54
C GLY A 293 11.24 15.32 1.59
N LEU A 294 10.26 15.57 0.71
CA LEU A 294 9.88 14.60 -0.32
C LEU A 294 11.05 14.28 -1.27
N ALA A 295 11.86 15.27 -1.63
CA ALA A 295 13.06 15.04 -2.44
C ALA A 295 14.09 14.17 -1.70
N VAL A 296 14.28 14.38 -0.39
CA VAL A 296 15.13 13.49 0.43
C VAL A 296 14.57 12.08 0.49
N LEU A 297 13.26 11.90 0.68
CA LEU A 297 12.63 10.58 0.66
C LEU A 297 12.77 9.92 -0.72
N ALA A 298 12.65 10.67 -1.81
CA ALA A 298 12.86 10.15 -3.15
C ALA A 298 14.31 9.67 -3.36
N GLU A 299 15.31 10.38 -2.84
CA GLU A 299 16.70 9.91 -2.80
C GLU A 299 16.83 8.61 -2.00
N GLU A 300 16.22 8.53 -0.81
CA GLU A 300 16.26 7.33 0.02
C GLU A 300 15.55 6.14 -0.63
N PHE A 301 14.48 6.38 -1.37
CA PHE A 301 13.81 5.34 -2.15
C PHE A 301 14.54 5.00 -3.46
N GLY A 302 15.70 5.62 -3.76
CA GLY A 302 16.47 5.42 -4.98
C GLY A 302 15.76 5.88 -6.26
N LEU A 303 14.87 6.88 -6.14
CA LEU A 303 14.12 7.47 -7.26
C LEU A 303 14.85 8.65 -7.90
N ALA A 304 15.86 9.20 -7.22
CA ALA A 304 16.66 10.30 -7.75
C ALA A 304 17.78 9.76 -8.65
N GLU A 305 17.95 10.34 -9.84
CA GLU A 305 19.04 10.00 -10.77
C GLU A 305 20.44 10.31 -10.20
N SER A 306 20.53 11.17 -9.17
CA SER A 306 21.78 11.48 -8.50
C SER A 306 22.24 10.29 -7.65
N ALA A 307 23.28 9.60 -8.13
CA ALA A 307 23.84 8.33 -7.68
C ALA A 307 24.40 8.24 -6.24
N THR A 308 23.84 8.95 -5.27
CA THR A 308 24.15 8.67 -3.86
C THR A 308 23.36 7.44 -3.41
N GLU A 309 24.08 6.42 -2.92
CA GLU A 309 23.44 5.22 -2.38
C GLU A 309 22.43 5.56 -1.26
N PRO A 310 21.24 4.92 -1.27
CA PRO A 310 20.27 5.04 -0.19
C PRO A 310 20.88 4.81 1.19
N ARG A 311 20.60 5.69 2.14
CA ARG A 311 21.10 5.62 3.53
C ARG A 311 20.10 4.97 4.48
N PHE A 312 18.96 4.51 3.97
CA PHE A 312 17.94 3.79 4.72
C PHE A 312 18.51 2.74 5.70
N PHE A 313 19.47 1.96 5.21
CA PHE A 313 20.13 0.90 5.99
C PHE A 313 21.30 1.36 6.86
N ALA A 314 21.67 2.64 6.85
CA ALA A 314 22.69 3.18 7.76
C ALA A 314 22.30 3.00 9.24
N SER A 315 21.00 2.84 9.50
CA SER A 315 20.45 2.46 10.79
C SER A 315 20.88 1.06 11.25
N ILE A 316 21.20 0.14 10.33
CA ILE A 316 21.62 -1.25 10.59
C ILE A 316 23.14 -1.35 10.60
N SER A 317 23.81 -0.52 11.41
CA SER A 317 25.27 -0.52 11.46
C SER A 317 25.85 -1.83 11.98
N THR A 318 27.09 -2.17 11.58
CA THR A 318 27.83 -3.32 12.10
C THR A 318 27.81 -3.38 13.63
N ALA A 319 27.94 -2.24 14.31
CA ALA A 319 27.91 -2.18 15.76
C ALA A 319 26.56 -2.62 16.34
N ARG A 320 25.45 -2.14 15.76
CA ARG A 320 24.10 -2.53 16.20
C ARG A 320 23.80 -4.00 15.90
N VAL A 321 24.16 -4.48 14.71
CA VAL A 321 23.97 -5.90 14.33
C VAL A 321 24.73 -6.84 15.26
N VAL A 322 25.99 -6.51 15.58
CA VAL A 322 26.79 -7.29 16.53
C VAL A 322 26.20 -7.23 17.94
N ALA A 323 25.74 -6.06 18.39
CA ALA A 323 25.11 -5.92 19.70
C ALA A 323 23.82 -6.74 19.79
N GLU A 324 22.98 -6.70 18.76
CA GLU A 324 21.72 -7.45 18.69
C GLU A 324 21.94 -8.97 18.58
N ALA A 325 22.96 -9.41 17.84
CA ALA A 325 23.35 -10.81 17.80
C ALA A 325 23.87 -11.30 19.17
N ARG A 326 24.61 -10.45 19.91
CA ARG A 326 25.06 -10.75 21.27
C ARG A 326 23.90 -10.82 22.26
N ALA A 327 22.93 -9.92 22.15
CA ALA A 327 21.73 -9.92 22.97
C ALA A 327 20.93 -11.24 22.82
N ALA A 328 20.96 -11.85 21.63
CA ALA A 328 20.40 -13.19 21.38
C ALA A 328 21.30 -14.37 21.83
N GLY A 329 22.40 -14.12 22.55
CA GLY A 329 23.28 -15.16 23.08
C GLY A 329 24.37 -15.63 22.12
N HIS A 330 24.55 -15.01 20.96
CA HIS A 330 25.64 -15.36 20.04
C HIS A 330 26.96 -14.68 20.43
N ARG A 331 28.09 -15.37 20.27
CA ARG A 331 29.46 -14.81 20.47
C ARG A 331 29.92 -13.98 19.26
N ALA A 332 29.07 -13.05 18.83
CA ALA A 332 29.30 -12.20 17.66
C ALA A 332 30.36 -11.12 17.92
N THR A 333 31.12 -10.77 16.88
CA THR A 333 32.11 -9.66 16.90
C THR A 333 32.09 -8.90 15.59
N ALA A 334 32.50 -7.64 15.59
CA ALA A 334 32.61 -6.85 14.37
C ALA A 334 33.66 -7.43 13.39
N ALA A 335 34.72 -8.07 13.90
CA ALA A 335 35.71 -8.76 13.07
C ALA A 335 35.08 -9.93 12.31
N GLN A 336 34.27 -10.77 12.98
CA GLN A 336 33.54 -11.85 12.34
C GLN A 336 32.52 -11.35 11.31
N MET A 337 31.88 -10.20 11.54
CA MET A 337 30.97 -9.63 10.55
C MET A 337 31.72 -9.17 9.30
N ARG A 338 32.85 -8.46 9.47
CA ARG A 338 33.70 -8.01 8.35
C ARG A 338 34.36 -9.16 7.58
N ASP A 339 34.65 -10.27 8.26
CA ASP A 339 35.14 -11.51 7.65
C ASP A 339 34.11 -12.12 6.69
N ARG A 340 32.81 -11.99 6.99
CA ARG A 340 31.73 -12.49 6.12
C ARG A 340 31.34 -11.51 5.02
N TRP A 341 31.38 -10.22 5.33
CA TRP A 341 31.03 -9.16 4.39
C TRP A 341 32.12 -8.09 4.42
N ALA A 342 32.94 -8.06 3.37
CA ALA A 342 34.00 -7.07 3.20
C ALA A 342 33.46 -5.64 3.19
N LEU A 343 32.22 -5.47 2.68
CA LEU A 343 31.50 -4.21 2.56
C LEU A 343 30.14 -4.31 3.27
N HIS A 344 29.65 -3.20 3.82
CA HIS A 344 28.37 -3.20 4.54
C HIS A 344 27.19 -3.44 3.60
N GLU A 345 27.32 -2.97 2.37
CA GLU A 345 26.36 -3.07 1.28
C GLU A 345 26.09 -4.54 0.94
N HIS A 346 27.13 -5.38 0.88
CA HIS A 346 26.98 -6.82 0.67
C HIS A 346 26.18 -7.50 1.79
N TYR A 347 26.35 -7.04 3.05
CA TYR A 347 25.55 -7.53 4.17
C TYR A 347 24.08 -7.12 4.02
N ILE A 348 23.81 -5.91 3.55
CA ILE A 348 22.43 -5.43 3.33
C ILE A 348 21.75 -6.22 2.22
N ASP A 349 22.43 -6.53 1.12
CA ASP A 349 21.85 -7.33 0.04
C ASP A 349 21.48 -8.74 0.52
N ASP A 350 22.36 -9.38 1.29
CA ASP A 350 22.07 -10.69 1.91
C ASP A 350 20.97 -10.60 2.98
N LEU A 351 20.89 -9.49 3.74
CA LEU A 351 19.82 -9.25 4.70
C LEU A 351 18.46 -9.11 4.00
N VAL A 352 18.40 -8.40 2.88
CA VAL A 352 17.15 -8.28 2.11
C VAL A 352 16.72 -9.65 1.59
N ARG A 353 17.65 -10.42 0.99
CA ARG A 353 17.39 -11.81 0.55
C ARG A 353 16.87 -12.68 1.70
N TRP A 354 17.50 -12.58 2.86
CA TRP A 354 17.07 -13.29 4.06
C TRP A 354 15.67 -12.90 4.52
N CYS A 355 15.37 -11.60 4.58
CA CYS A 355 14.06 -11.08 4.94
C CYS A 355 12.98 -11.56 3.97
N VAL A 356 13.24 -11.53 2.65
CA VAL A 356 12.28 -12.00 1.64
C VAL A 356 12.07 -13.51 1.76
N ALA A 357 13.14 -14.30 1.86
CA ALA A 357 13.05 -15.75 2.02
C ALA A 357 12.32 -16.19 3.31
N ARG A 358 12.25 -15.33 4.32
CA ARG A 358 11.50 -15.57 5.57
C ARG A 358 10.09 -15.00 5.55
N SER A 359 9.72 -14.25 4.52
CA SER A 359 8.43 -13.58 4.39
C SER A 359 7.50 -14.38 3.49
N ASP A 360 7.05 -15.54 3.97
CA ASP A 360 6.10 -16.40 3.25
C ASP A 360 4.91 -15.58 2.73
N LEU A 361 4.65 -15.66 1.42
CA LEU A 361 3.54 -14.94 0.77
C LEU A 361 2.20 -15.64 0.92
N VAL A 362 2.25 -16.96 1.05
CA VAL A 362 1.08 -17.82 1.12
C VAL A 362 1.28 -18.68 2.37
N PRO A 363 0.65 -18.35 3.50
CA PRO A 363 0.84 -19.09 4.75
C PRO A 363 0.11 -20.45 4.75
N VAL A 364 -0.51 -20.84 3.63
CA VAL A 364 -1.45 -21.97 3.55
C VAL A 364 -0.71 -23.19 3.03
N GLU A 365 -0.74 -24.28 3.81
CA GLU A 365 -0.31 -25.60 3.33
C GLU A 365 -1.21 -26.04 2.17
N LEU A 366 -0.57 -26.35 1.03
CA LEU A 366 -1.26 -26.63 -0.23
C LEU A 366 -1.80 -28.07 -0.33
N ASP A 367 -1.56 -28.94 0.64
CA ASP A 367 -1.96 -30.35 0.63
C ASP A 367 -3.24 -30.59 1.47
N PRO A 368 -4.43 -30.50 0.87
CA PRO A 368 -5.69 -30.77 1.55
C PRO A 368 -5.92 -32.28 1.76
N PRO A 369 -6.67 -32.67 2.80
CA PRO A 369 -7.21 -34.02 2.92
C PRO A 369 -8.09 -34.35 1.71
N ARG A 370 -7.93 -35.55 1.13
CA ARG A 370 -8.70 -36.00 -0.04
C ARG A 370 -10.22 -36.07 0.18
N SER A 371 -10.69 -36.05 1.43
CA SER A 371 -12.10 -36.19 1.79
C SER A 371 -12.84 -34.87 1.98
N GLU A 372 -12.16 -33.73 1.85
CA GLU A 372 -12.72 -32.41 2.13
C GLU A 372 -13.54 -31.88 0.94
N THR A 373 -14.76 -31.41 1.21
CA THR A 373 -15.58 -30.70 0.21
C THR A 373 -14.97 -29.34 -0.14
N VAL A 374 -15.35 -28.77 -1.29
CA VAL A 374 -14.88 -27.45 -1.71
C VAL A 374 -15.22 -26.36 -0.68
N GLN A 375 -16.42 -26.43 -0.10
CA GLN A 375 -16.88 -25.49 0.92
C GLN A 375 -16.07 -25.60 2.22
N GLU A 376 -15.80 -26.83 2.69
CA GLU A 376 -14.95 -27.07 3.85
C GLU A 376 -13.54 -26.54 3.60
N ARG A 377 -12.98 -26.77 2.40
CA ARG A 377 -11.67 -26.25 2.02
C ARG A 377 -11.62 -24.73 2.03
N ILE A 378 -12.58 -24.06 1.39
CA ILE A 378 -12.66 -22.59 1.40
C ILE A 378 -12.78 -22.06 2.83
N ALA A 379 -13.60 -22.71 3.67
CA ALA A 379 -13.76 -22.32 5.07
C ALA A 379 -12.49 -22.52 5.89
N ARG A 380 -11.76 -23.62 5.68
CA ARG A 380 -10.46 -23.87 6.34
C ARG A 380 -9.42 -22.83 5.92
N VAL A 381 -9.23 -22.64 4.62
CA VAL A 381 -8.28 -21.65 4.07
C VAL A 381 -8.60 -20.25 4.57
N THR A 382 -9.88 -19.86 4.61
CA THR A 382 -10.30 -18.57 5.15
C THR A 382 -9.94 -18.43 6.64
N ARG A 383 -10.11 -19.50 7.43
CA ARG A 383 -9.75 -19.52 8.85
C ARG A 383 -8.25 -19.41 9.06
N GLU A 384 -7.46 -20.20 8.33
CA GLU A 384 -5.99 -20.18 8.37
C GLU A 384 -5.45 -18.80 7.96
N ILE A 385 -6.04 -18.18 6.93
CA ILE A 385 -5.72 -16.82 6.52
C ILE A 385 -6.03 -15.83 7.65
N ARG A 386 -7.23 -15.90 8.26
CA ARG A 386 -7.61 -15.01 9.37
C ARG A 386 -6.69 -15.17 10.58
N GLU A 387 -6.41 -16.40 10.97
CA GLU A 387 -5.51 -16.74 12.07
C GLU A 387 -4.09 -16.24 11.77
N GLY A 388 -3.62 -16.46 10.54
CA GLY A 388 -2.35 -15.94 10.04
C GLY A 388 -2.28 -14.41 10.08
N TRP A 389 -3.31 -13.71 9.59
CA TRP A 389 -3.36 -12.24 9.62
C TRP A 389 -3.40 -11.66 11.03
N SER A 390 -3.92 -12.42 11.99
CA SER A 390 -3.91 -12.04 13.40
C SER A 390 -2.57 -12.35 14.08
N HIS A 391 -1.72 -13.18 13.46
CA HIS A 391 -0.44 -13.57 14.02
C HIS A 391 0.60 -12.44 13.90
N PRO A 392 1.26 -12.03 15.00
CA PRO A 392 2.25 -10.95 14.98
C PRO A 392 3.37 -11.17 13.95
N ASP A 393 3.88 -12.41 13.83
CA ASP A 393 4.96 -12.72 12.89
C ASP A 393 4.56 -12.56 11.41
N VAL A 394 3.34 -12.95 11.03
CA VAL A 394 2.87 -12.83 9.64
C VAL A 394 2.73 -11.36 9.27
N THR A 395 2.11 -10.57 10.14
CA THR A 395 2.00 -9.12 9.92
C THR A 395 3.36 -8.44 9.96
N ALA A 396 4.31 -8.90 10.79
CA ALA A 396 5.68 -8.41 10.84
C ALA A 396 6.44 -8.65 9.53
N ARG A 397 6.38 -9.88 9.00
CA ARG A 397 6.93 -10.25 7.69
C ARG A 397 6.29 -9.46 6.55
N PHE A 398 4.97 -9.29 6.57
CA PHE A 398 4.31 -8.49 5.55
C PHE A 398 4.68 -7.00 5.63
N ARG A 399 4.77 -6.42 6.82
CA ARG A 399 5.29 -5.04 7.00
C ARG A 399 6.72 -4.90 6.49
N MET A 400 7.57 -5.90 6.74
CA MET A 400 8.92 -5.95 6.17
C MET A 400 8.88 -5.94 4.64
N ARG A 401 7.98 -6.72 4.03
CA ARG A 401 7.80 -6.73 2.58
C ARG A 401 7.40 -5.36 2.05
N LEU A 402 6.39 -4.71 2.65
CA LEU A 402 5.97 -3.36 2.26
C LEU A 402 7.16 -2.38 2.31
N LEU A 403 7.96 -2.45 3.38
CA LEU A 403 9.17 -1.66 3.53
C LEU A 403 10.20 -1.96 2.43
N LEU A 404 10.46 -3.23 2.12
CA LEU A 404 11.39 -3.62 1.05
C LEU A 404 10.91 -3.16 -0.33
N THR A 405 9.60 -3.22 -0.60
CA THR A 405 9.01 -2.69 -1.84
C THR A 405 9.23 -1.17 -1.96
N THR A 406 9.27 -0.41 -0.86
CA THR A 406 9.64 1.02 -0.94
C THR A 406 11.05 1.24 -1.48
N MET A 407 11.92 0.24 -1.34
CA MET A 407 13.32 0.28 -1.73
C MET A 407 13.62 -0.50 -3.03
N ALA A 408 12.59 -0.97 -3.74
CA ALA A 408 12.70 -1.76 -4.98
C ALA A 408 13.13 -0.92 -6.21
N THR A 409 14.13 -0.07 -6.02
CA THR A 409 14.92 0.62 -7.06
C THR A 409 16.35 0.09 -7.12
N ARG A 410 16.77 -0.66 -6.09
CA ARG A 410 17.99 -1.46 -6.10
C ARG A 410 17.75 -2.75 -6.87
N SER A 411 18.53 -3.00 -7.91
CA SER A 411 18.41 -4.20 -8.76
C SER A 411 18.37 -5.51 -7.96
N GLY A 412 19.25 -5.65 -6.96
CA GLY A 412 19.29 -6.81 -6.08
C GLY A 412 18.02 -7.06 -5.26
N ILE A 413 17.22 -6.02 -4.98
CA ILE A 413 15.92 -6.15 -4.29
C ILE A 413 14.83 -6.52 -5.30
N VAL A 414 14.85 -5.90 -6.48
CA VAL A 414 13.88 -6.17 -7.56
C VAL A 414 13.92 -7.64 -7.98
N ASP A 415 15.11 -8.19 -8.24
CA ASP A 415 15.26 -9.58 -8.67
C ASP A 415 14.70 -10.56 -7.62
N VAL A 416 15.00 -10.31 -6.35
CA VAL A 416 14.57 -11.14 -5.22
C VAL A 416 13.05 -11.05 -5.02
N LEU A 417 12.48 -9.85 -5.12
CA LEU A 417 11.03 -9.69 -5.06
C LEU A 417 10.35 -10.38 -6.25
N ALA A 418 10.91 -10.26 -7.46
CA ALA A 418 10.38 -10.88 -8.67
C ALA A 418 10.36 -12.41 -8.57
N GLU A 419 11.47 -13.03 -8.12
CA GLU A 419 11.54 -14.47 -7.85
C GLU A 419 10.47 -14.88 -6.81
N HIS A 420 10.35 -14.13 -5.73
CA HIS A 420 9.39 -14.43 -4.67
C HIS A 420 7.93 -14.28 -5.14
N PHE A 421 7.63 -13.33 -6.03
CA PHE A 421 6.32 -13.22 -6.66
C PHE A 421 6.06 -14.39 -7.61
N ALA A 422 7.05 -14.83 -8.39
CA ALA A 422 6.89 -15.99 -9.28
C ALA A 422 6.57 -17.26 -8.49
N VAL A 423 7.26 -17.50 -7.35
CA VAL A 423 6.96 -18.63 -6.46
C VAL A 423 5.54 -18.54 -5.90
N ALA A 424 5.11 -17.37 -5.45
CA ALA A 424 3.76 -17.20 -4.92
C ALA A 424 2.67 -17.25 -5.99
N ASP A 425 2.95 -16.80 -7.22
CA ASP A 425 2.05 -16.95 -8.36
C ASP A 425 1.84 -18.44 -8.68
N ALA A 426 2.92 -19.23 -8.67
CA ALA A 426 2.84 -20.68 -8.86
C ALA A 426 2.06 -21.37 -7.73
N ALA A 427 2.28 -20.96 -6.47
CA ALA A 427 1.53 -21.47 -5.33
C ALA A 427 0.03 -21.12 -5.39
N ALA A 428 -0.29 -19.87 -5.74
CA ALA A 428 -1.67 -19.41 -5.91
C ALA A 428 -2.36 -20.14 -7.08
N LEU A 429 -1.64 -20.38 -8.17
CA LEU A 429 -2.13 -21.16 -9.29
C LEU A 429 -2.43 -22.61 -8.89
N ALA A 430 -1.47 -23.29 -8.26
CA ALA A 430 -1.65 -24.67 -7.80
C ALA A 430 -2.83 -24.79 -6.83
N HIS A 431 -2.98 -23.84 -5.91
CA HIS A 431 -4.13 -23.77 -5.01
C HIS A 431 -5.45 -23.61 -5.76
N GLY A 432 -5.51 -22.65 -6.68
CA GLY A 432 -6.69 -22.39 -7.50
C GLY A 432 -7.11 -23.59 -8.34
N GLU A 433 -6.15 -24.22 -9.03
CA GLU A 433 -6.39 -25.44 -9.81
C GLU A 433 -6.92 -26.58 -8.94
N ALA A 434 -6.35 -26.79 -7.76
CA ALA A 434 -6.81 -27.84 -6.84
C ALA A 434 -8.24 -27.59 -6.33
N VAL A 435 -8.65 -26.33 -6.13
CA VAL A 435 -10.03 -25.96 -5.76
C VAL A 435 -10.98 -26.20 -6.93
N ILE A 436 -10.59 -25.78 -8.13
CA ILE A 436 -11.39 -25.91 -9.36
C ILE A 436 -11.60 -27.39 -9.71
N GLU A 437 -10.55 -28.20 -9.67
CA GLU A 437 -10.60 -29.63 -9.93
C GLU A 437 -11.50 -30.35 -8.91
N ALA A 438 -11.33 -30.06 -7.61
CA ALA A 438 -12.16 -30.65 -6.56
C ALA A 438 -13.65 -30.29 -6.70
N ALA A 439 -13.96 -29.15 -7.31
CA ALA A 439 -15.33 -28.73 -7.59
C ALA A 439 -15.90 -29.31 -8.90
N GLY A 440 -15.08 -29.99 -9.71
CA GLY A 440 -15.45 -30.42 -11.05
C GLY A 440 -15.63 -29.26 -12.04
N TRP A 441 -15.11 -28.08 -11.71
CA TRP A 441 -15.19 -26.89 -12.56
C TRP A 441 -14.05 -26.87 -13.58
N ARG A 442 -14.17 -26.00 -14.59
CA ARG A 442 -13.09 -25.71 -15.53
C ARG A 442 -12.93 -24.20 -15.67
N PHE A 443 -11.72 -23.75 -15.96
CA PHE A 443 -11.53 -22.37 -16.38
C PHE A 443 -12.33 -22.10 -17.65
N ARG A 444 -13.06 -20.98 -17.66
CA ARG A 444 -13.79 -20.52 -18.84
C ARG A 444 -12.82 -20.27 -19.99
N THR A 445 -13.31 -20.47 -21.20
CA THR A 445 -12.56 -20.16 -22.42
C THR A 445 -12.09 -18.70 -22.42
N GLY A 446 -10.80 -18.48 -22.64
CA GLY A 446 -10.18 -17.15 -22.66
C GLY A 446 -9.67 -16.64 -21.32
N VAL A 447 -9.91 -17.34 -20.20
CA VAL A 447 -9.30 -17.00 -18.91
C VAL A 447 -7.92 -17.65 -18.79
N SER A 448 -6.86 -16.83 -18.78
CA SER A 448 -5.51 -17.31 -18.46
C SER A 448 -5.43 -17.69 -16.99
N ARG A 449 -4.88 -18.88 -16.73
CA ARG A 449 -4.69 -19.40 -15.38
C ARG A 449 -3.68 -18.57 -14.59
N GLU A 450 -2.63 -18.11 -15.28
CA GLU A 450 -1.60 -17.23 -14.71
C GLU A 450 -2.19 -15.88 -14.32
N THR A 451 -3.03 -15.28 -15.19
CA THR A 451 -3.73 -14.03 -14.85
C THR A 451 -4.67 -14.23 -13.67
N TYR A 452 -5.42 -15.33 -13.62
CA TYR A 452 -6.26 -15.66 -12.45
C TYR A 452 -5.44 -15.73 -11.15
N ALA A 453 -4.30 -16.44 -11.17
CA ALA A 453 -3.44 -16.59 -10.00
C ALA A 453 -2.86 -15.23 -9.54
N ARG A 454 -2.32 -14.43 -10.48
CA ARG A 454 -1.77 -13.10 -10.17
C ARG A 454 -2.82 -12.15 -9.61
N THR A 455 -4.00 -12.11 -10.20
CA THR A 455 -5.11 -11.26 -9.75
C THR A 455 -5.63 -11.72 -8.38
N SER A 456 -5.75 -13.03 -8.14
CA SER A 456 -6.13 -13.58 -6.83
C SER A 456 -5.13 -13.17 -5.74
N LEU A 457 -3.84 -13.30 -6.03
CA LEU A 457 -2.78 -12.91 -5.11
C LEU A 457 -2.72 -11.39 -4.92
N ALA A 458 -3.02 -10.58 -5.95
CA ALA A 458 -3.15 -9.14 -5.81
C ALA A 458 -4.28 -8.78 -4.83
N ILE A 459 -5.47 -9.37 -4.97
CA ILE A 459 -6.58 -9.14 -4.03
C ILE A 459 -6.16 -9.51 -2.60
N PHE A 460 -5.47 -10.65 -2.41
CA PHE A 460 -4.94 -11.05 -1.10
C PHE A 460 -4.00 -10.00 -0.51
N GLN A 461 -3.04 -9.54 -1.30
CA GLN A 461 -2.03 -8.58 -0.85
C GLN A 461 -2.60 -7.20 -0.56
N GLY A 462 -3.58 -6.74 -1.35
CA GLY A 462 -4.29 -5.49 -1.06
C GLY A 462 -5.09 -5.58 0.24
N GLU A 463 -5.87 -6.64 0.44
CA GLU A 463 -6.60 -6.81 1.71
C GLU A 463 -5.67 -6.97 2.92
N LEU A 464 -4.54 -7.66 2.77
CA LEU A 464 -3.55 -7.77 3.83
C LEU A 464 -2.87 -6.42 4.13
N SER A 465 -2.53 -5.65 3.09
CA SER A 465 -2.03 -4.28 3.24
C SER A 465 -3.00 -3.40 3.99
N ARG A 466 -4.27 -3.41 3.60
CA ARG A 466 -5.33 -2.68 4.27
C ARG A 466 -5.51 -3.12 5.72
N THR A 467 -5.51 -4.42 5.99
CA THR A 467 -5.64 -4.98 7.35
C THR A 467 -4.49 -4.54 8.24
N VAL A 468 -3.25 -4.63 7.75
CA VAL A 468 -2.06 -4.17 8.48
C VAL A 468 -2.08 -2.67 8.71
N ALA A 469 -2.51 -1.90 7.71
CA ALA A 469 -2.55 -0.44 7.75
C ALA A 469 -3.63 0.12 8.68
N THR A 470 -4.80 -0.53 8.76
CA THR A 470 -5.98 0.02 9.42
C THR A 470 -6.42 -0.76 10.67
N GLY A 471 -6.01 -2.03 10.77
CA GLY A 471 -6.53 -3.01 11.73
C GLY A 471 -7.93 -3.53 11.38
N ASP A 472 -8.45 -3.26 10.18
CA ASP A 472 -9.78 -3.68 9.72
C ASP A 472 -9.68 -4.72 8.59
N ASP A 473 -10.07 -5.96 8.89
CA ASP A 473 -10.11 -7.10 7.95
C ASP A 473 -11.39 -7.13 7.09
N GLY A 474 -12.32 -6.19 7.33
CA GLY A 474 -13.57 -6.07 6.61
C GLY A 474 -14.49 -7.26 6.81
N ALA A 475 -14.37 -8.01 7.91
CA ALA A 475 -15.22 -9.15 8.17
C ALA A 475 -16.70 -8.73 8.22
N ARG A 476 -17.56 -9.51 7.54
CA ARG A 476 -19.02 -9.39 7.60
C ARG A 476 -19.61 -10.79 7.64
N ASP A 477 -20.53 -11.01 8.58
CA ASP A 477 -21.17 -12.31 8.80
C ASP A 477 -20.17 -13.48 8.95
N GLY A 478 -19.02 -13.19 9.57
CA GLY A 478 -17.95 -14.17 9.79
C GLY A 478 -17.05 -14.44 8.57
N GLU A 479 -17.31 -13.83 7.41
CA GLU A 479 -16.50 -13.97 6.20
C GLU A 479 -15.56 -12.77 6.01
N LEU A 480 -14.30 -13.00 5.63
CA LEU A 480 -13.34 -11.93 5.33
C LEU A 480 -13.68 -11.21 4.03
N ALA A 481 -13.30 -9.93 3.92
CA ALA A 481 -13.42 -9.20 2.65
C ALA A 481 -12.64 -9.88 1.52
N PHE A 482 -11.45 -10.41 1.81
CA PHE A 482 -10.67 -11.20 0.87
C PHE A 482 -11.45 -12.42 0.34
N THR A 483 -12.05 -13.23 1.21
CA THR A 483 -12.76 -14.45 0.81
C THR A 483 -13.92 -14.14 -0.14
N ARG A 484 -14.69 -13.07 0.13
CA ARG A 484 -15.77 -12.62 -0.78
C ARG A 484 -15.24 -12.21 -2.14
N THR A 485 -14.19 -11.38 -2.17
CA THR A 485 -13.58 -10.87 -3.41
C THR A 485 -12.94 -12.00 -4.23
N ALA A 486 -12.21 -12.91 -3.57
CA ALA A 486 -11.60 -14.08 -4.21
C ALA A 486 -12.64 -15.07 -4.75
N THR A 487 -13.73 -15.29 -4.00
CA THR A 487 -14.86 -16.13 -4.46
C THR A 487 -15.55 -15.52 -5.67
N ALA A 488 -15.74 -14.21 -5.69
CA ALA A 488 -16.30 -13.49 -6.84
C ALA A 488 -15.41 -13.64 -8.08
N LEU A 489 -14.09 -13.48 -7.93
CA LEU A 489 -13.12 -13.72 -8.99
C LEU A 489 -13.18 -15.16 -9.50
N LEU A 490 -13.19 -16.14 -8.60
CA LEU A 490 -13.27 -17.57 -8.94
C LEU A 490 -14.53 -17.89 -9.75
N ARG A 491 -15.71 -17.44 -9.30
CA ARG A 491 -16.99 -17.64 -10.02
C ARG A 491 -17.00 -17.05 -11.43
N ALA A 492 -16.33 -15.91 -11.62
CA ALA A 492 -16.21 -15.30 -12.93
C ALA A 492 -15.21 -16.03 -13.85
N ALA A 493 -14.23 -16.74 -13.26
CA ALA A 493 -13.17 -17.44 -13.98
C ALA A 493 -13.54 -18.85 -14.43
N VAL A 494 -14.59 -19.47 -13.88
CA VAL A 494 -14.90 -20.90 -14.07
C VAL A 494 -16.32 -21.20 -14.56
N GLU A 495 -16.50 -22.36 -15.18
CA GLU A 495 -17.79 -22.94 -15.65
C GLU A 495 -17.97 -24.40 -15.27
#